data_AF-A0A9J6EB78-F1
#
_entry.id   AF-A0A9J6EB78-F1
#
_cell.length_a   1.000
_cell.length_b   1.000
_cell.length_c   1.000
_cell.angle_alpha   90.00
_cell.angle_beta   90.00
_cell.angle_gamma   90.00
#
_symmetry.space_group_name_H-M   'P 1'
#
loop_
_entity.id
_entity.type
_entity.pdbx_description
1 polymer ?
#
loop_
_entity_poly.entity_id
_entity_poly.type
_entity_poly.pdbx_seq_one_letter_code
_entity_poly.pdbx_strand_id
1 'polypeptide(L)'
;MTASLRHLRDLHKEESPLLLKSGYGLTSKALNPSSFERQDVKLVLQVFNLHVAEALAARKGHTDFQHATATTEFIKIILRWWSIVNVKTPSKGFHHRNVYEEPVSNQTDDPNASFLSAFITWLDVWHDIGVFTQETLSALRLSAQSLLASVKYCVSELHFKYVLLGKVQTDPLESRFGQYRQMAGGQYHICVRQLCETEGRIRL
;
A
#
# COMPACT_ATOMS: atom_id res chain seq x y z
N MET A 1 -22.86 -9.15 1.82
CA MET A 1 -22.62 -7.77 1.36
C MET A 1 -21.12 -7.62 1.22
N THR A 2 -20.62 -7.43 0.00
CA THR A 2 -19.21 -7.72 -0.30
C THR A 2 -18.59 -6.55 -1.03
N ALA A 3 -17.39 -6.15 -0.63
CA ALA A 3 -16.60 -5.18 -1.39
C ALA A 3 -16.39 -5.67 -2.83
N SER A 4 -16.40 -4.77 -3.81
CA SER A 4 -16.33 -5.17 -5.22
C SER A 4 -15.60 -4.14 -6.08
N LEU A 5 -14.70 -4.63 -6.93
CA LEU A 5 -14.03 -3.85 -7.97
C LEU A 5 -15.03 -3.23 -8.96
N ARG A 6 -16.23 -3.81 -9.09
CA ARG A 6 -17.29 -3.28 -9.95
C ARG A 6 -17.66 -1.84 -9.59
N HIS A 7 -17.75 -1.50 -8.30
CA HIS A 7 -18.08 -0.13 -7.88
C HIS A 7 -17.07 0.91 -8.39
N LEU A 8 -15.80 0.53 -8.49
CA LEU A 8 -14.76 1.40 -9.03
C LEU A 8 -14.87 1.56 -10.55
N ARG A 9 -15.23 0.50 -11.26
CA ARG A 9 -15.51 0.56 -12.70
C ARG A 9 -16.73 1.40 -13.01
N ASP A 10 -17.79 1.25 -12.21
CA ASP A 10 -19.03 2.01 -12.36
C ASP A 10 -18.78 3.49 -12.04
N LEU A 11 -18.03 3.80 -10.97
CA LEU A 11 -17.55 5.16 -10.68
C LEU A 11 -16.78 5.77 -11.85
N HIS A 12 -15.78 5.07 -12.38
CA HIS A 12 -14.97 5.55 -13.49
C HIS A 12 -15.81 5.78 -14.77
N LYS A 13 -16.78 4.90 -15.02
CA LYS A 13 -17.69 5.02 -16.17
C LYS A 13 -18.63 6.22 -16.02
N GLU A 14 -19.22 6.41 -14.84
CA GLU A 14 -20.10 7.54 -14.54
C GLU A 14 -19.36 8.88 -14.62
N GLU A 15 -18.12 8.94 -14.13
CA GLU A 15 -17.31 10.17 -14.17
C GLU A 15 -16.61 10.40 -15.51
N SER A 16 -16.59 9.41 -16.41
CA SER A 16 -15.93 9.50 -17.72
C SER A 16 -16.31 10.75 -18.54
N PRO A 17 -17.60 11.10 -18.72
CA PRO A 17 -18.01 12.29 -19.47
C PRO A 17 -17.86 13.61 -18.69
N LEU A 18 -17.57 13.56 -17.38
CA LEU A 18 -17.49 14.75 -16.54
C LEU A 18 -16.15 15.46 -16.71
N LEU A 19 -16.18 16.79 -16.76
CA LEU A 19 -14.96 17.61 -16.75
C LEU A 19 -14.24 17.54 -15.39
N LEU A 20 -15.02 17.57 -14.30
CA LEU A 20 -14.52 17.46 -12.93
C LEU A 20 -14.92 16.10 -12.37
N LYS A 21 -13.92 15.33 -11.93
CA LYS A 21 -14.07 13.96 -11.45
C LYS A 21 -13.67 13.89 -9.98
N SER A 22 -14.47 13.25 -9.13
CA SER A 22 -14.12 13.08 -7.72
C SER A 22 -13.03 12.01 -7.57
N GLY A 23 -13.12 10.93 -8.36
CA GLY A 23 -12.10 9.88 -8.47
C GLY A 23 -11.06 10.17 -9.56
N TYR A 24 -10.63 11.43 -9.73
CA TYR A 24 -9.82 11.90 -10.86
C TYR A 24 -8.55 11.09 -11.18
N GLY A 25 -7.94 10.46 -10.18
CA GLY A 25 -6.75 9.63 -10.37
C GLY A 25 -7.02 8.24 -10.92
N LEU A 26 -8.28 7.78 -10.92
CA LEU A 26 -8.66 6.43 -11.34
C LEU A 26 -8.66 6.34 -12.87
N THR A 27 -7.91 5.38 -13.41
CA THR A 27 -7.79 5.18 -14.86
C THR A 27 -8.24 3.79 -15.28
N SER A 28 -8.58 3.62 -16.57
CA SER A 28 -8.87 2.31 -17.16
C SER A 28 -7.72 1.31 -16.97
N LYS A 29 -6.47 1.78 -17.00
CA LYS A 29 -5.27 0.95 -16.75
C LYS A 29 -5.22 0.42 -15.32
N ALA A 30 -5.55 1.25 -14.34
CA ALA A 30 -5.61 0.82 -12.94
C ALA A 30 -6.72 -0.21 -12.69
N LEU A 31 -7.83 -0.12 -13.44
CA LEU A 31 -8.97 -1.03 -13.32
C LEU A 31 -8.82 -2.32 -14.13
N ASN A 32 -8.00 -2.29 -15.18
CA ASN A 32 -7.81 -3.40 -16.12
C ASN A 32 -6.32 -3.51 -16.53
N PRO A 33 -5.40 -3.79 -15.58
CA PRO A 33 -3.97 -3.80 -15.88
C PRO A 33 -3.57 -5.03 -16.71
N SER A 34 -2.73 -4.79 -17.72
CA SER A 34 -2.00 -5.86 -18.43
C SER A 34 -0.99 -6.57 -17.53
N SER A 35 -0.42 -7.69 -17.99
CA SER A 35 0.58 -8.45 -17.23
C SER A 35 1.79 -7.62 -16.79
N PHE A 36 2.24 -6.68 -17.64
CA PHE A 36 3.34 -5.77 -17.30
C PHE A 36 2.90 -4.69 -16.31
N GLU A 37 1.70 -4.13 -16.50
CA GLU A 37 1.15 -3.05 -15.67
C GLU A 37 0.81 -3.52 -14.24
N ARG A 38 0.55 -4.82 -14.02
CA ARG A 38 0.28 -5.37 -12.67
C ARG A 38 1.44 -5.22 -11.69
N GLN A 39 2.66 -4.98 -12.18
CA GLN A 39 3.84 -4.70 -11.33
C GLN A 39 4.00 -3.21 -11.00
N ASP A 40 3.21 -2.32 -11.61
CA ASP A 40 3.30 -0.88 -11.36
C ASP A 40 2.49 -0.49 -10.12
N VAL A 41 3.19 -0.26 -9.01
CA VAL A 41 2.61 0.21 -7.76
C VAL A 41 1.80 1.50 -7.94
N LYS A 42 2.16 2.37 -8.91
CA LYS A 42 1.43 3.62 -9.15
C LYS A 42 -0.01 3.37 -9.58
N LEU A 43 -0.28 2.30 -10.32
CA LEU A 43 -1.64 1.94 -10.72
C LEU A 43 -2.46 1.44 -9.53
N VAL A 44 -1.84 0.69 -8.63
CA VAL A 44 -2.48 0.24 -7.38
C VAL A 44 -2.83 1.43 -6.49
N LEU A 45 -1.97 2.46 -6.43
CA LEU A 45 -2.22 3.69 -5.68
C LEU A 45 -3.33 4.57 -6.29
N GLN A 46 -3.73 4.35 -7.54
CA GLN A 46 -4.91 4.98 -8.12
C GLN A 46 -6.21 4.31 -7.62
N VAL A 47 -6.17 3.00 -7.38
CA VAL A 47 -7.30 2.23 -6.84
C VAL A 47 -7.46 2.49 -5.35
N PHE A 48 -6.39 2.30 -4.58
CA PHE A 48 -6.36 2.59 -3.15
C PHE A 48 -6.01 4.05 -2.95
N ASN A 49 -7.02 4.90 -3.07
CA ASN A 49 -6.90 6.35 -2.95
C ASN A 49 -8.04 6.92 -2.11
N LEU A 50 -7.73 7.90 -1.25
CA LEU A 50 -8.73 8.52 -0.38
C LEU A 50 -9.84 9.19 -1.18
N HIS A 51 -9.52 9.90 -2.26
CA HIS A 51 -10.52 10.57 -3.10
C HIS A 51 -11.46 9.56 -3.75
N VAL A 52 -10.96 8.39 -4.15
CA VAL A 52 -11.78 7.31 -4.70
C VAL A 52 -12.72 6.74 -3.63
N ALA A 53 -12.23 6.52 -2.41
CA ALA A 53 -13.04 6.06 -1.30
C ALA A 53 -14.17 7.04 -0.94
N GLU A 54 -13.85 8.35 -0.89
CA GLU A 54 -14.84 9.40 -0.63
C GLU A 54 -15.81 9.60 -1.80
N ALA A 55 -15.35 9.47 -3.04
CA ALA A 55 -16.21 9.52 -4.23
C ALA A 55 -17.25 8.38 -4.24
N LEU A 56 -16.87 7.19 -3.79
CA LEU A 56 -17.81 6.08 -3.57
C LEU A 56 -18.76 6.35 -2.40
N ALA A 57 -18.25 6.93 -1.30
CA ALA A 57 -19.06 7.25 -0.13
C ALA A 57 -20.17 8.27 -0.46
N ALA A 58 -19.86 9.26 -1.29
CA ALA A 58 -20.81 10.28 -1.74
C ALA A 58 -21.96 9.70 -2.60
N ARG A 59 -21.80 8.50 -3.16
CA ARG A 59 -22.82 7.81 -3.98
C ARG A 59 -23.63 6.78 -3.21
N LYS A 60 -23.45 6.73 -1.89
CA LYS A 60 -24.22 5.83 -1.01
C LYS A 60 -25.72 6.12 -1.17
N GLY A 61 -26.48 5.08 -1.53
CA GLY A 61 -27.94 5.18 -1.73
C GLY A 61 -28.37 5.24 -3.19
N HIS A 62 -27.45 5.45 -4.14
CA HIS A 62 -27.74 5.23 -5.55
C HIS A 62 -27.90 3.73 -5.81
N THR A 63 -28.88 3.35 -6.65
CA THR A 63 -29.17 1.96 -7.01
C THR A 63 -27.95 1.26 -7.61
N ASP A 64 -27.15 1.96 -8.41
CA ASP A 64 -25.95 1.41 -9.06
C ASP A 64 -24.76 1.23 -8.10
N PHE A 65 -24.82 1.84 -6.90
CA PHE A 65 -23.78 1.79 -5.88
C PHE A 65 -24.26 1.08 -4.61
N GLN A 66 -25.23 0.18 -4.75
CA GLN A 66 -25.68 -0.67 -3.66
C GLN A 66 -24.47 -1.44 -3.09
N HIS A 67 -24.24 -1.33 -1.79
CA HIS A 67 -23.08 -1.91 -1.09
C HIS A 67 -21.70 -1.27 -1.39
N ALA A 68 -21.64 -0.10 -2.05
CA ALA A 68 -20.40 0.65 -2.22
C ALA A 68 -19.72 0.97 -0.87
N THR A 69 -20.49 1.12 0.21
CA THR A 69 -19.98 1.28 1.59
C THR A 69 -18.95 0.21 1.95
N ALA A 70 -19.19 -1.07 1.64
CA ALA A 70 -18.24 -2.14 1.96
C ALA A 70 -16.92 -1.98 1.19
N THR A 71 -16.98 -1.42 -0.03
CA THR A 71 -15.79 -1.14 -0.85
C THR A 71 -15.04 0.08 -0.33
N THR A 72 -15.75 1.13 0.06
CA THR A 72 -15.16 2.31 0.73
C THR A 72 -14.41 1.89 1.99
N GLU A 73 -15.03 1.11 2.88
CA GLU A 73 -14.39 0.67 4.13
C GLU A 73 -13.18 -0.22 3.85
N PHE A 74 -13.27 -1.15 2.90
CA PHE A 74 -12.13 -1.96 2.49
C PHE A 74 -10.96 -1.12 1.98
N ILE A 75 -11.22 -0.15 1.10
CA ILE A 75 -10.17 0.76 0.60
C ILE A 75 -9.54 1.54 1.75
N LYS A 76 -10.33 2.05 2.70
CA LYS A 76 -9.85 2.80 3.86
C LYS A 76 -8.97 1.95 4.79
N ILE A 77 -9.32 0.67 5.00
CA ILE A 77 -8.50 -0.27 5.78
C ILE A 77 -7.13 -0.45 5.13
N ILE A 78 -7.09 -0.76 3.82
CA ILE A 78 -5.84 -0.98 3.09
C ILE A 78 -5.00 0.31 3.02
N LEU A 79 -5.63 1.47 2.79
CA LEU A 79 -4.95 2.76 2.80
C LEU A 79 -4.28 3.07 4.14
N ARG A 80 -4.98 2.79 5.25
CA ARG A 80 -4.45 3.01 6.59
C ARG A 80 -3.27 2.10 6.87
N TRP A 81 -3.38 0.82 6.54
CA TRP A 81 -2.27 -0.12 6.62
C TRP A 81 -1.07 0.37 5.80
N TRP A 82 -1.28 0.75 4.54
CA TRP A 82 -0.23 1.26 3.65
C TRP A 82 0.45 2.53 4.21
N SER A 83 -0.35 3.44 4.78
CA SER A 83 0.14 4.70 5.38
C SER A 83 1.17 4.41 6.48
N ILE A 84 0.86 3.45 7.36
CA ILE A 84 1.68 3.07 8.51
C ILE A 84 2.95 2.34 8.06
N VAL A 85 2.83 1.34 7.19
CA VAL A 85 3.98 0.50 6.81
C VAL A 85 4.94 1.18 5.83
N ASN A 86 4.55 2.32 5.25
CA ASN A 86 5.35 3.08 4.28
C ASN A 86 5.90 4.40 4.86
N VAL A 87 6.07 4.50 6.18
CA VAL A 87 6.71 5.66 6.84
C VAL A 87 8.23 5.51 6.77
N LYS A 88 8.89 6.39 5.99
CA LYS A 88 10.34 6.36 5.73
C LYS A 88 11.11 7.51 6.39
N THR A 89 10.42 8.53 6.90
CA THR A 89 11.02 9.68 7.58
C THR A 89 10.20 10.04 8.81
N PRO A 90 10.83 10.58 9.87
CA PRO A 90 10.13 10.92 11.10
C PRO A 90 9.06 12.01 10.94
N SER A 91 9.24 12.92 9.98
CA SER A 91 8.35 14.07 9.77
C SER A 91 7.22 13.82 8.76
N LYS A 92 7.10 12.61 8.19
CA LYS A 92 6.12 12.32 7.13
C LYS A 92 4.69 12.65 7.57
N GLY A 93 4.25 12.10 8.70
CA GLY A 93 2.92 12.34 9.27
C GLY A 93 2.66 13.82 9.58
N PHE A 94 3.65 14.55 10.06
CA PHE A 94 3.54 16.00 10.30
C PHE A 94 3.30 16.77 8.99
N HIS A 95 4.11 16.53 7.95
CA HIS A 95 3.98 17.22 6.68
C HIS A 95 2.65 16.90 5.98
N HIS A 96 2.19 15.65 6.09
CA HIS A 96 0.95 15.20 5.46
C HIS A 96 -0.28 15.41 6.35
N ARG A 97 -0.10 15.84 7.61
CA ARG A 97 -1.16 15.97 8.62
C ARG A 97 -1.96 14.67 8.79
N ASN A 98 -1.26 13.55 8.84
CA ASN A 98 -1.84 12.21 8.93
C ASN A 98 -1.16 11.42 10.06
N VAL A 99 -1.92 11.14 11.13
CA VAL A 99 -1.46 10.35 12.28
C VAL A 99 -1.00 8.94 11.87
N TYR A 100 -1.62 8.37 10.84
CA TYR A 100 -1.26 7.05 10.31
C TYR A 100 0.04 7.05 9.49
N GLU A 101 0.64 8.22 9.27
CA GLU A 101 1.95 8.35 8.64
C GLU A 101 3.02 8.85 9.63
N GLU A 102 2.70 8.87 10.92
CA GLU A 102 3.68 9.09 11.98
C GLU A 102 4.46 7.79 12.27
N PRO A 103 5.74 7.91 12.69
CA PRO A 103 6.52 6.76 13.15
C PRO A 103 5.80 6.03 14.28
N VAL A 104 5.90 4.70 14.31
CA VAL A 104 5.34 3.92 15.42
C VAL A 104 6.20 4.17 16.65
N SER A 105 5.63 4.80 17.66
CA SER A 105 6.33 5.31 18.83
C SER A 105 6.41 4.29 19.96
N ASN A 106 7.15 4.62 21.02
CA ASN A 106 7.21 3.86 22.26
C ASN A 106 6.03 4.12 23.23
N GLN A 107 5.00 4.83 22.78
CA GLN A 107 3.83 5.12 23.60
C GLN A 107 3.01 3.84 23.85
N THR A 108 2.49 3.69 25.06
CA THR A 108 1.70 2.52 25.47
C THR A 108 0.46 2.30 24.59
N ASP A 109 -0.16 3.39 24.11
CA ASP A 109 -1.36 3.37 23.29
C ASP A 109 -1.11 3.97 21.89
N ASP A 110 0.04 3.64 21.29
CA ASP A 110 0.34 4.11 19.94
C ASP A 110 -0.76 3.68 18.94
N PRO A 111 -1.37 4.63 18.20
CA PRO A 111 -2.51 4.34 17.34
C PRO A 111 -2.13 3.46 16.15
N ASN A 112 -0.89 3.53 15.68
CA ASN A 112 -0.40 2.77 14.53
C ASN A 112 -0.11 1.33 14.93
N ALA A 113 0.49 1.11 16.11
CA ALA A 113 0.65 -0.23 16.69
C ALA A 113 -0.72 -0.89 16.97
N SER A 114 -1.65 -0.13 17.54
CA SER A 114 -3.01 -0.60 17.84
C SER A 114 -3.76 -0.98 16.56
N PHE A 115 -3.65 -0.15 15.51
CA PHE A 115 -4.24 -0.47 14.21
C PHE A 115 -3.62 -1.74 13.61
N LEU A 116 -2.30 -1.92 13.64
CA LEU A 116 -1.66 -3.13 13.11
C LEU A 116 -2.15 -4.39 13.83
N SER A 117 -2.32 -4.32 15.15
CA SER A 117 -2.90 -5.41 15.94
C SER A 117 -4.33 -5.74 15.48
N ALA A 118 -5.19 -4.72 15.36
CA ALA A 118 -6.56 -4.89 14.87
C ALA A 118 -6.62 -5.38 13.43
N PHE A 119 -5.69 -4.95 12.57
CA PHE A 119 -5.57 -5.39 11.19
C PHE A 119 -5.22 -6.88 11.09
N ILE A 120 -4.32 -7.37 11.95
CA ILE A 120 -4.01 -8.82 12.03
C ILE A 120 -5.26 -9.61 12.42
N THR A 121 -5.99 -9.18 13.46
CA THR A 121 -7.26 -9.82 13.85
C THR A 121 -8.30 -9.78 12.72
N TRP A 122 -8.36 -8.67 11.99
CA TRP A 122 -9.24 -8.55 10.82
C TRP A 122 -8.86 -9.54 9.72
N LEU A 123 -7.57 -9.75 9.44
CA LEU A 123 -7.11 -10.76 8.48
C LEU A 123 -7.44 -12.19 8.93
N ASP A 124 -7.39 -12.47 10.23
CA ASP A 124 -7.71 -13.79 10.79
C ASP A 124 -9.18 -14.14 10.55
N VAL A 125 -10.09 -13.18 10.73
CA VAL A 125 -11.52 -13.37 10.39
C VAL A 125 -11.73 -13.43 8.87
N TRP A 126 -10.98 -12.63 8.11
CA TRP A 126 -11.09 -12.57 6.65
C TRP A 126 -10.67 -13.87 5.98
N HIS A 127 -9.82 -14.69 6.62
CA HIS A 127 -9.41 -16.01 6.13
C HIS A 127 -10.59 -16.91 5.76
N ASP A 128 -11.67 -16.84 6.54
CA ASP A 128 -12.80 -17.74 6.40
C ASP A 128 -13.86 -17.25 5.40
N ILE A 129 -13.79 -15.98 4.97
CA ILE A 129 -14.85 -15.31 4.19
C ILE A 129 -14.35 -14.57 2.95
N GLY A 130 -13.03 -14.53 2.72
CA GLY A 130 -12.36 -13.64 1.77
C GLY A 130 -11.96 -14.26 0.43
N VAL A 131 -11.59 -13.39 -0.53
CA VAL A 131 -11.20 -13.74 -1.92
C VAL A 131 -9.68 -13.62 -2.16
N PHE A 132 -8.88 -13.38 -1.11
CA PHE A 132 -7.42 -13.46 -1.25
C PHE A 132 -7.00 -14.91 -1.50
N THR A 133 -5.94 -15.13 -2.29
CA THR A 133 -5.33 -16.45 -2.32
C THR A 133 -4.75 -16.77 -0.94
N GLN A 134 -4.68 -18.05 -0.60
CA GLN A 134 -4.15 -18.47 0.71
C GLN A 134 -2.72 -17.96 0.93
N GLU A 135 -1.91 -17.93 -0.12
CA GLU A 135 -0.53 -17.44 -0.08
C GLU A 135 -0.48 -15.93 0.16
N THR A 136 -1.32 -15.15 -0.54
CA THR A 136 -1.36 -13.69 -0.39
C THR A 136 -1.79 -13.30 1.02
N LEU A 137 -2.83 -13.95 1.53
CA LEU A 137 -3.32 -13.71 2.89
C LEU A 137 -2.28 -14.11 3.94
N SER A 138 -1.67 -15.28 3.79
CA SER A 138 -0.64 -15.76 4.72
C SER A 138 0.58 -14.84 4.73
N ALA A 139 1.04 -14.40 3.56
CA ALA A 139 2.16 -13.46 3.44
C ALA A 139 1.84 -12.10 4.06
N LEU A 140 0.65 -11.55 3.79
CA LEU A 140 0.22 -10.27 4.36
C LEU A 140 0.11 -10.34 5.89
N ARG A 141 -0.51 -11.41 6.41
CA ARG A 141 -0.66 -11.66 7.84
C ARG A 141 0.72 -11.79 8.52
N LEU A 142 1.59 -12.65 7.99
CA LEU A 142 2.93 -12.86 8.52
C LEU A 142 3.75 -11.57 8.49
N SER A 143 3.65 -10.79 7.41
CA SER A 143 4.33 -9.49 7.30
C SER A 143 3.84 -8.52 8.36
N ALA A 144 2.51 -8.38 8.54
CA ALA A 144 1.93 -7.50 9.56
C ALA A 144 2.34 -7.92 10.99
N GLN A 145 2.31 -9.22 11.29
CA GLN A 145 2.76 -9.78 12.57
C GLN A 145 4.24 -9.52 12.82
N SER A 146 5.08 -9.75 11.81
CA SER A 146 6.53 -9.53 11.90
C SER A 146 6.87 -8.07 12.13
N LEU A 147 6.18 -7.15 11.43
CA LEU A 147 6.36 -5.70 11.64
C LEU A 147 5.95 -5.29 13.05
N LEU A 148 4.79 -5.74 13.54
CA LEU A 148 4.33 -5.43 14.90
C LEU A 148 5.26 -6.01 15.97
N ALA A 149 5.72 -7.25 15.80
CA ALA A 149 6.69 -7.88 16.70
C ALA A 149 8.03 -7.12 16.70
N SER A 150 8.50 -6.70 15.52
CA SER A 150 9.72 -5.90 15.39
C SER A 150 9.59 -4.55 16.09
N VAL A 151 8.45 -3.87 15.96
CA VAL A 151 8.16 -2.64 16.71
C VAL A 151 8.26 -2.88 18.21
N LYS A 152 7.57 -3.91 18.72
CA LYS A 152 7.56 -4.23 20.15
C LYS A 152 8.98 -4.48 20.66
N TYR A 153 9.76 -5.29 19.95
CA TYR A 153 11.15 -5.59 20.31
C TYR A 153 12.06 -4.34 20.28
N CYS A 154 11.98 -3.54 19.20
CA CYS A 154 12.77 -2.31 19.10
C CYS A 154 12.45 -1.32 20.21
N VAL A 155 11.18 -1.23 20.62
CA VAL A 155 10.74 -0.33 21.70
C VAL A 155 11.11 -0.89 23.08
N SER A 156 10.79 -2.15 23.37
CA SER A 156 10.96 -2.73 24.71
C SER A 156 12.41 -3.08 25.03
N GLU A 157 13.11 -3.74 24.10
CA GLU A 157 14.44 -4.28 24.33
C GLU A 157 15.55 -3.34 23.86
N LEU A 158 15.36 -2.66 22.72
CA LEU A 158 16.38 -1.76 22.16
C LEU A 158 16.18 -0.30 22.58
N HIS A 159 15.09 0.01 23.30
CA HIS A 159 14.73 1.34 23.78
C HIS A 159 14.69 2.42 22.69
N PHE A 160 14.26 2.04 21.48
CA PHE A 160 14.08 3.00 20.39
C PHE A 160 12.89 3.92 20.71
N LYS A 161 13.06 5.23 20.45
CA LYS A 161 11.98 6.21 20.62
C LYS A 161 10.81 5.98 19.66
N TYR A 162 11.13 5.49 18.45
CA TYR A 162 10.17 5.18 17.41
C TYR A 162 10.80 4.23 16.38
N VAL A 163 9.94 3.67 15.52
CA VAL A 163 10.33 2.77 14.42
C VAL A 163 9.72 3.27 13.11
N LEU A 164 10.55 3.29 12.06
CA LEU A 164 10.15 3.64 10.69
C LEU A 164 9.92 2.38 9.87
N LEU A 165 8.69 1.87 9.85
CA LEU A 165 8.37 0.60 9.19
C LEU A 165 8.69 0.59 7.68
N GLY A 166 8.65 1.75 7.01
CA GLY A 166 9.01 1.86 5.59
C GLY A 166 10.50 1.63 5.31
N LYS A 167 11.34 1.52 6.34
CA LYS A 167 12.76 1.14 6.21
C LYS A 167 12.99 -0.37 6.11
N VAL A 168 11.97 -1.18 6.39
CA VAL A 168 12.03 -2.66 6.34
C VAL A 168 11.77 -3.20 4.92
N GLN A 169 11.32 -2.34 3.99
CA GLN A 169 10.92 -2.70 2.64
C GLN A 169 12.13 -2.91 1.70
N THR A 170 11.90 -3.63 0.59
CA THR A 170 12.90 -3.94 -0.44
C THR A 170 13.10 -2.84 -1.49
N ASP A 171 12.35 -1.73 -1.43
CA ASP A 171 12.45 -0.62 -2.40
C ASP A 171 13.90 -0.13 -2.66
N PRO A 172 14.78 0.03 -1.65
CA PRO A 172 16.16 0.44 -1.91
C PRO A 172 16.94 -0.58 -2.74
N LEU A 173 16.66 -1.87 -2.56
CA LEU A 173 17.26 -2.95 -3.34
C LEU A 173 16.72 -2.93 -4.78
N GLU A 174 15.41 -2.74 -4.97
CA GLU A 174 14.81 -2.61 -6.30
C GLU A 174 15.32 -1.38 -7.05
N SER A 175 15.51 -0.26 -6.34
CA SER A 175 16.15 0.94 -6.86
C SER A 175 17.58 0.65 -7.33
N ARG A 176 18.36 -0.10 -6.54
CA ARG A 176 19.71 -0.55 -6.93
C ARG A 176 19.67 -1.43 -8.18
N PHE A 177 18.72 -2.36 -8.30
CA PHE A 177 18.53 -3.14 -9.53
C PHE A 177 18.15 -2.26 -10.73
N GLY A 178 17.36 -1.22 -10.52
CA GLY A 178 17.05 -0.22 -11.53
C GLY A 178 18.31 0.49 -12.05
N GLN A 179 19.20 0.88 -11.14
CA GLN A 179 20.48 1.50 -11.50
C GLN A 179 21.34 0.56 -12.34
N TYR A 180 21.42 -0.74 -11.99
CA TYR A 180 22.19 -1.69 -12.79
C TYR A 180 21.69 -1.79 -14.23
N ARG A 181 20.37 -1.88 -14.41
CA ARG A 181 19.76 -1.92 -15.74
C ARG A 181 20.01 -0.64 -16.53
N GLN A 182 19.88 0.53 -15.89
CA GLN A 182 20.12 1.82 -16.54
C GLN A 182 21.57 1.96 -17.02
N MET A 183 22.55 1.58 -16.19
CA MET A 183 23.96 1.67 -16.58
C MET A 183 24.38 0.63 -17.62
N ALA A 184 23.60 -0.45 -17.78
CA ALA A 184 23.73 -1.42 -18.87
C ALA A 184 22.93 -1.02 -20.13
N GLY A 185 22.61 0.27 -20.31
CA GLY A 185 21.88 0.76 -21.48
C GLY A 185 20.36 0.57 -21.42
N GLY A 186 19.80 0.41 -20.21
CA GLY A 186 18.36 0.23 -20.00
C GLY A 186 17.84 -1.18 -20.28
N GLN A 187 18.72 -2.17 -20.42
CA GLN A 187 18.33 -3.56 -20.67
C GLN A 187 17.74 -4.22 -19.43
N TYR A 188 16.63 -4.94 -19.60
CA TYR A 188 16.01 -5.69 -18.50
C TYR A 188 16.86 -6.88 -18.06
N HIS A 189 17.43 -7.60 -19.03
CA HIS A 189 18.31 -8.73 -18.80
C HIS A 189 19.75 -8.27 -18.80
N ILE A 190 20.37 -8.24 -17.61
CA ILE A 190 21.79 -7.96 -17.42
C ILE A 190 22.52 -9.25 -17.04
N CYS A 191 23.73 -9.43 -17.55
CA CYS A 191 24.56 -10.58 -17.16
C CYS A 191 25.35 -10.29 -15.88
N VAL A 192 25.85 -11.35 -15.22
CA VAL A 192 26.65 -11.22 -13.98
C VAL A 192 27.87 -10.32 -14.19
N ARG A 193 28.54 -10.41 -15.36
CA ARG A 193 29.67 -9.55 -15.68
C ARG A 193 29.29 -8.07 -15.67
N GLN A 194 28.20 -7.71 -16.36
CA GLN A 194 27.70 -6.33 -16.38
C GLN A 194 27.36 -5.86 -14.97
N LEU A 195 26.72 -6.70 -14.15
CA LEU A 195 26.42 -6.36 -12.76
C LEU A 195 27.69 -6.04 -11.97
N CYS A 196 28.73 -6.90 -12.05
CA CYS A 196 30.01 -6.68 -11.37
C CYS A 196 30.74 -5.41 -11.84
N GLU A 197 30.80 -5.17 -13.15
CA GLU A 197 31.41 -3.97 -13.73
C GLU A 197 30.69 -2.69 -13.28
N THR A 198 29.37 -2.78 -13.17
CA THR A 198 28.49 -1.68 -12.78
C THR A 198 28.59 -1.40 -11.28
N GLU A 199 28.70 -2.44 -10.45
CA GLU A 199 28.79 -2.33 -8.99
C GLU A 199 30.00 -1.49 -8.55
N GLY A 200 31.16 -1.65 -9.21
CA GLY A 200 32.35 -0.84 -8.94
C GLY A 200 32.12 0.65 -9.17
N ARG A 201 31.21 1.03 -10.07
CA ARG A 201 30.90 2.43 -10.40
C ARG A 201 29.88 3.06 -9.46
N ILE A 202 28.92 2.30 -8.92
CA ILE A 202 27.89 2.84 -8.00
C ILE A 202 28.42 2.97 -6.56
N ARG A 203 29.47 2.22 -6.19
CA ARG A 203 30.08 2.32 -4.85
C ARG A 203 30.98 3.55 -4.66
N LEU A 204 31.42 4.17 -5.74
CA LEU A 204 32.22 5.40 -5.75
C LEU A 204 31.29 6.63 -5.73
#